data_AF-M1D0Y2-F1
#
_entry.id   AF-M1D0Y2-F1
#
_cell.length_a   1.000
_cell.length_b   1.000
_cell.length_c   1.000
_cell.angle_alpha   90.00
_cell.angle_beta   90.00
_cell.angle_gamma   90.00
#
_symmetry.space_group_name_H-M   'P 1'
#
loop_
_entity.id
_entity.type
_entity.pdbx_description
1 polymer ?
#
loop_
_entity_poly.entity_id
_entity_poly.type
_entity_poly.pdbx_seq_one_letter_code
_entity_poly.pdbx_strand_id
1 'polypeptide(L)'
;MEEDEESLTHPLLNSLSRSTSNNTSQVAIVGSSVSPIESLDYEIMENDYFKQDWRRGEKIQILQYVSMKWMMCFFIGLLVGLVGFCNNLAVENIAGMKFVVTSDLMRARRYTTAFLVFASSNFGLTLFAGLITAFIAPEAAGSGIPEVKAYLNGVDAPAIFSLRTLFVKIVGSISAVSGSLVIGKAGPMVHTGACIAALIGQGGSQKYGLTWKWLKYFKNDRDRRDLVTCGSAAGMAAAFRAPVGGLLFALEEMASWYI
;
A
#
# COMPACT_ATOMS: atom_id res chain seq x y z
N MET A 1 6.90 64.38 -3.57
CA MET A 1 8.33 64.09 -3.67
C MET A 1 8.82 64.05 -2.23
N GLU A 2 8.65 62.90 -1.57
CA GLU A 2 9.61 61.76 -1.63
C GLU A 2 10.91 62.21 -0.95
N GLU A 3 11.40 61.58 0.13
CA GLU A 3 11.58 60.14 0.33
C GLU A 3 11.62 59.77 1.83
N ASP A 4 11.35 58.50 2.05
CA ASP A 4 11.23 57.76 3.30
C ASP A 4 12.57 57.45 3.97
N GLU A 5 12.66 57.63 5.28
CA GLU A 5 13.63 56.90 6.12
C GLU A 5 13.07 56.79 7.55
N GLU A 6 12.20 55.81 7.80
CA GLU A 6 11.84 55.42 9.17
C GLU A 6 12.23 53.96 9.46
N SER A 7 13.24 53.90 10.31
CA SER A 7 13.88 52.76 10.94
C SER A 7 12.94 51.75 11.57
N LEU A 8 13.29 50.47 11.39
CA LEU A 8 12.91 49.38 12.27
C LEU A 8 13.20 49.73 13.73
N THR A 9 12.16 49.79 14.56
CA THR A 9 12.10 49.21 15.91
C THR A 9 10.75 49.58 16.50
N HIS A 10 9.81 48.63 16.66
CA HIS A 10 8.98 48.49 17.86
C HIS A 10 8.09 47.23 17.76
N PRO A 11 7.90 46.49 18.87
CA PRO A 11 7.21 45.20 18.89
C PRO A 11 5.70 45.40 18.83
N LEU A 12 5.04 44.85 17.80
CA LEU A 12 3.58 44.83 17.66
C LEU A 12 2.96 43.79 18.60
N LEU A 13 3.00 44.06 19.90
CA LEU A 13 2.34 43.24 20.91
C LEU A 13 1.69 44.15 21.95
N ASN A 14 0.64 44.86 21.52
CA ASN A 14 -0.49 45.33 22.34
C ASN A 14 -1.36 46.34 21.56
N SER A 15 -2.37 45.88 20.82
CA SER A 15 -3.66 46.58 20.67
C SER A 15 -4.63 45.87 19.72
N LEU A 16 -5.09 44.66 20.06
CA LEU A 16 -6.34 44.13 19.46
C LEU A 16 -7.19 43.45 20.52
N SER A 17 -7.47 44.18 21.61
CA SER A 17 -8.72 44.01 22.33
C SER A 17 -9.74 44.92 21.67
N ARG A 18 -10.61 44.38 20.82
CA ARG A 18 -12.07 44.63 20.79
C ARG A 18 -12.69 44.21 19.45
N SER A 19 -13.61 43.25 19.57
CA SER A 19 -14.75 42.97 18.69
C SER A 19 -14.43 42.37 17.31
N THR A 20 -14.29 41.05 17.28
CA THR A 20 -14.60 40.26 16.08
C THR A 20 -15.79 39.35 16.38
N SER A 21 -16.79 39.48 15.50
CA SER A 21 -18.02 38.69 15.41
C SER A 21 -17.81 37.21 15.76
N ASN A 22 -18.75 36.65 16.52
CA ASN A 22 -18.93 35.20 16.66
C ASN A 22 -19.32 34.59 15.30
N ASN A 23 -18.36 34.48 14.40
CA ASN A 23 -18.37 33.45 13.38
C ASN A 23 -17.62 32.29 13.99
N THR A 24 -18.36 31.39 14.65
CA THR A 24 -17.88 30.06 14.98
C THR A 24 -17.71 29.27 13.69
N SER A 25 -16.73 29.66 12.88
CA SER A 25 -16.06 28.76 11.98
C SER A 25 -15.48 27.68 12.88
N GLN A 26 -15.88 26.42 12.66
CA GLN A 26 -15.32 25.27 13.35
C GLN A 26 -13.82 25.24 13.07
N VAL A 27 -13.03 25.90 13.91
CA VAL A 27 -11.59 25.76 13.94
C VAL A 27 -11.37 24.33 14.38
N ALA A 28 -10.93 23.48 13.45
CA ALA A 28 -10.49 22.13 13.74
C ALA A 28 -9.54 22.22 14.95
N ILE A 29 -9.92 21.54 16.04
CA ILE A 29 -9.08 21.45 17.22
C ILE A 29 -7.82 20.70 16.78
N VAL A 30 -6.71 21.42 16.63
CA VAL A 30 -5.40 20.84 16.33
C VAL A 30 -5.10 19.80 17.42
N GLY A 31 -5.19 18.52 17.06
CA GLY A 31 -4.94 17.40 17.97
C GLY A 31 -6.16 16.55 18.36
N SER A 32 -7.38 16.84 17.91
CA SER A 32 -8.47 15.86 17.97
C SER A 32 -8.53 15.08 16.65
N SER A 33 -8.33 13.76 16.68
CA SER A 33 -8.56 12.90 15.52
C SER A 33 -10.07 12.80 15.28
N VAL A 34 -10.66 13.78 14.59
CA VAL A 34 -12.11 13.84 14.34
C VAL A 34 -12.53 12.74 13.36
N SER A 35 -11.63 12.31 12.48
CA SER A 35 -11.81 11.19 11.56
C SER A 35 -10.59 10.27 11.61
N PRO A 36 -10.77 8.94 11.53
CA PRO A 36 -9.66 7.99 11.41
C PRO A 36 -8.98 8.03 10.03
N ILE A 37 -9.59 8.74 9.07
CA ILE A 37 -9.09 8.92 7.71
C ILE A 37 -8.40 10.29 7.65
N GLU A 38 -7.17 10.31 7.18
CA GLU A 38 -6.32 11.50 7.04
C GLU A 38 -5.92 11.70 5.57
N SER A 39 -5.51 12.92 5.22
CA SER A 39 -4.99 13.24 3.89
C SER A 39 -3.46 13.14 3.85
N LEU A 40 -2.91 12.61 2.76
CA LEU A 40 -1.46 12.59 2.50
C LEU A 40 -1.00 13.84 1.74
N ASP A 41 0.11 14.41 2.19
CA ASP A 41 0.73 15.59 1.57
C ASP A 41 1.74 15.18 0.50
N TYR A 42 1.29 15.12 -0.76
CA TYR A 42 2.15 14.80 -1.90
C TYR A 42 2.91 15.99 -2.47
N GLU A 43 2.47 17.20 -2.14
CA GLU A 43 3.11 18.43 -2.58
C GLU A 43 4.37 18.70 -1.76
N ILE A 44 5.43 19.09 -2.44
CA ILE A 44 6.67 19.48 -1.77
C ILE A 44 6.48 20.91 -1.28
N MET A 45 6.51 21.09 0.05
CA MET A 45 6.53 22.42 0.64
C MET A 45 7.86 23.10 0.32
N GLU A 46 7.86 24.02 -0.64
CA GLU A 46 9.03 24.79 -1.07
C GLU A 46 9.45 25.85 -0.05
N ASN A 47 9.86 25.39 1.13
CA ASN A 47 10.30 26.26 2.20
C ASN A 47 11.75 26.69 2.01
N ASP A 48 12.17 27.79 2.65
CA ASP A 48 13.55 28.29 2.53
C ASP A 48 14.59 27.25 2.97
N TYR A 49 14.24 26.41 3.95
CA TYR A 49 15.03 25.25 4.36
C TYR A 49 15.22 24.23 3.24
N PHE A 50 14.16 23.89 2.50
CA PHE A 50 14.25 22.98 1.35
C PHE A 50 15.13 23.58 0.24
N LYS A 51 14.98 24.87 -0.05
CA LYS A 51 15.81 25.59 -1.03
C LYS A 51 17.27 25.69 -0.59
N GLN A 52 17.56 25.80 0.71
CA GLN A 52 18.91 25.78 1.24
C GLN A 52 19.54 24.38 1.13
N ASP A 53 18.79 23.32 1.48
CA ASP A 53 19.28 21.94 1.35
C ASP A 53 19.50 21.57 -0.12
N TRP A 54 18.61 22.00 -1.02
CA TRP A 54 18.78 21.81 -2.47
C TRP A 54 20.00 22.53 -3.03
N ARG A 55 20.24 23.79 -2.60
CA ARG A 55 21.44 24.56 -2.99
C ARG A 55 22.74 23.99 -2.42
N ARG A 56 22.67 23.36 -1.25
CA ARG A 56 23.80 22.68 -0.60
C ARG A 56 24.01 21.25 -1.14
N GLY A 57 23.01 20.70 -1.82
CA GLY A 57 23.02 19.35 -2.37
C GLY A 57 24.13 19.17 -3.41
N GLU A 58 25.22 18.52 -3.02
CA GLU A 58 26.25 18.11 -3.96
C GLU A 58 25.68 17.09 -4.95
N LYS A 59 26.15 17.12 -6.21
CA LYS A 59 25.74 16.18 -7.27
C LYS A 59 25.84 14.71 -6.83
N ILE A 60 26.78 14.41 -5.91
CA ILE A 60 26.99 13.09 -5.32
C ILE A 60 25.79 12.64 -4.48
N GLN A 61 25.19 13.54 -3.69
CA GLN A 61 24.02 13.22 -2.86
C GLN A 61 22.78 12.93 -3.73
N ILE A 62 22.60 13.69 -4.81
CA ILE A 62 21.53 13.46 -5.78
C ILE A 62 21.72 12.10 -6.46
N LEU A 63 22.94 11.77 -6.89
CA LEU A 63 23.25 10.48 -7.50
C LEU A 63 23.00 9.32 -6.52
N GLN A 64 23.41 9.47 -5.25
CA GLN A 64 23.14 8.47 -4.20
C GLN A 64 21.63 8.28 -3.97
N TYR A 65 20.87 9.36 -3.92
CA TYR A 65 19.41 9.32 -3.77
C TYR A 65 18.72 8.62 -4.95
N VAL A 66 19.09 8.95 -6.18
CA VAL A 66 18.56 8.29 -7.38
C VAL A 66 18.93 6.80 -7.37
N SER A 67 20.20 6.47 -7.13
CA SER A 67 20.65 5.08 -7.03
C SER A 67 19.87 4.29 -5.98
N MET A 68 19.63 4.89 -4.81
CA MET A 68 18.80 4.31 -3.75
C MET A 68 17.36 4.03 -4.20
N LYS A 69 16.72 4.99 -4.88
CA LYS A 69 15.36 4.79 -5.43
C LYS A 69 15.30 3.57 -6.34
N TRP A 70 16.23 3.47 -7.28
CA TRP A 70 16.30 2.33 -8.20
C TRP A 70 16.53 1.01 -7.47
N MET A 71 17.41 0.99 -6.47
CA MET A 71 17.64 -0.19 -5.64
C MET A 71 16.38 -0.59 -4.86
N MET A 72 15.65 0.36 -4.28
CA MET A 72 14.38 0.08 -3.59
C MET A 72 13.33 -0.49 -4.54
N CYS A 73 13.16 0.11 -5.73
CA CYS A 73 12.26 -0.41 -6.75
C CYS A 73 12.63 -1.85 -7.18
N PHE A 74 13.93 -2.12 -7.34
CA PHE A 74 14.42 -3.46 -7.64
C PHE A 74 14.09 -4.46 -6.52
N PHE A 75 14.36 -4.11 -5.24
CA PHE A 75 14.05 -4.96 -4.10
C PHE A 75 12.55 -5.20 -3.94
N ILE A 76 11.72 -4.18 -4.13
CA ILE A 76 10.25 -4.31 -4.13
C ILE A 76 9.84 -5.29 -5.22
N GLY A 77 10.29 -5.10 -6.46
CA GLY A 77 9.97 -5.99 -7.58
C GLY A 77 10.37 -7.44 -7.31
N LEU A 78 11.58 -7.65 -6.76
CA LEU A 78 12.08 -8.98 -6.40
C LEU A 78 11.24 -9.65 -5.31
N LEU A 79 10.90 -8.93 -4.24
CA LEU A 79 10.10 -9.46 -3.14
C LEU A 79 8.67 -9.76 -3.57
N VAL A 80 8.04 -8.86 -4.34
CA VAL A 80 6.69 -9.06 -4.88
C VAL A 80 6.65 -10.24 -5.85
N GLY A 81 7.67 -10.37 -6.70
CA GLY A 81 7.82 -11.51 -7.59
C GLY A 81 7.96 -12.84 -6.83
N LEU A 82 8.79 -12.86 -5.77
CA LEU A 82 8.96 -14.04 -4.91
C LEU A 82 7.65 -14.42 -4.20
N VAL A 83 6.94 -13.44 -3.62
CA VAL A 83 5.65 -13.68 -2.98
C VAL A 83 4.62 -14.17 -3.99
N GLY A 84 4.57 -13.60 -5.18
CA GLY A 84 3.69 -14.06 -6.27
C GLY A 84 3.99 -15.49 -6.72
N PHE A 85 5.27 -15.85 -6.84
CA PHE A 85 5.70 -17.22 -7.13
C PHE A 85 5.25 -18.19 -6.03
N CYS A 86 5.53 -17.87 -4.75
CA CYS A 86 5.12 -18.68 -3.62
C CYS A 86 3.59 -18.85 -3.53
N ASN A 87 2.82 -17.78 -3.78
CA ASN A 87 1.36 -17.83 -3.81
C ASN A 87 0.87 -18.77 -4.91
N ASN A 88 1.40 -18.64 -6.14
CA ASN A 88 1.05 -19.53 -7.24
C ASN A 88 1.36 -20.99 -6.93
N LEU A 89 2.56 -21.26 -6.42
CA LEU A 89 2.99 -22.61 -6.04
C LEU A 89 2.11 -23.21 -4.94
N ALA A 90 1.75 -22.41 -3.93
CA ALA A 90 0.86 -22.85 -2.85
C ALA A 90 -0.54 -23.20 -3.37
N VAL A 91 -1.12 -22.34 -4.22
CA VAL A 91 -2.43 -22.59 -4.84
C VAL A 91 -2.39 -23.84 -5.73
N GLU A 92 -1.37 -23.98 -6.58
CA GLU A 92 -1.21 -25.13 -7.46
C GLU A 92 -1.08 -26.44 -6.67
N ASN A 93 -0.32 -26.44 -5.57
CA ASN A 93 -0.16 -27.63 -4.72
C ASN A 93 -1.46 -27.98 -3.97
N ILE A 94 -2.13 -27.00 -3.34
CA ILE A 94 -3.34 -27.26 -2.54
C ILE A 94 -4.49 -27.67 -3.45
N ALA A 95 -4.74 -26.89 -4.53
CA ALA A 95 -5.77 -27.22 -5.50
C ALA A 95 -5.45 -28.53 -6.23
N GLY A 96 -4.19 -28.75 -6.60
CA GLY A 96 -3.70 -29.96 -7.26
C GLY A 96 -3.96 -31.21 -6.43
N MET A 97 -3.59 -31.21 -5.14
CA MET A 97 -3.85 -32.33 -4.23
C MET A 97 -5.36 -32.64 -4.13
N LYS A 98 -6.20 -31.62 -3.99
CA LYS A 98 -7.66 -31.78 -3.98
C LYS A 98 -8.16 -32.44 -5.27
N PHE A 99 -7.72 -31.93 -6.43
CA PHE A 99 -8.14 -32.47 -7.73
C PHE A 99 -7.65 -33.90 -7.97
N VAL A 100 -6.43 -34.25 -7.54
CA VAL A 100 -5.90 -35.62 -7.64
C VAL A 100 -6.75 -36.57 -6.81
N VAL A 101 -6.99 -36.26 -5.54
CA VAL A 101 -7.82 -37.11 -4.65
C VAL A 101 -9.23 -37.28 -5.20
N THR A 102 -9.87 -36.21 -5.67
CA THR A 102 -11.21 -36.30 -6.28
C THR A 102 -11.19 -37.11 -7.58
N SER A 103 -10.16 -36.96 -8.41
CA SER A 103 -10.00 -37.70 -9.67
C SER A 103 -9.84 -39.20 -9.45
N ASP A 104 -9.01 -39.60 -8.49
CA ASP A 104 -8.78 -41.00 -8.15
C ASP A 104 -10.07 -41.68 -7.65
N LEU A 105 -10.86 -40.97 -6.84
CA LEU A 105 -12.17 -41.44 -6.37
C LEU A 105 -13.19 -41.57 -7.51
N MET A 106 -13.17 -40.64 -8.48
CA MET A 106 -14.01 -40.75 -9.68
C MET A 106 -13.60 -41.94 -10.55
N ARG A 107 -12.29 -42.19 -10.70
CA ARG A 107 -11.77 -43.33 -11.47
C ARG A 107 -12.15 -44.67 -10.82
N ALA A 108 -12.22 -44.72 -9.50
CA ALA A 108 -12.73 -45.86 -8.73
C ALA A 108 -14.28 -46.02 -8.78
N ARG A 109 -14.98 -45.24 -9.62
CA ARG A 109 -16.46 -45.19 -9.75
C ARG A 109 -17.21 -44.81 -8.46
N ARG A 110 -16.54 -44.18 -7.49
CA ARG A 110 -17.17 -43.73 -6.23
C ARG A 110 -17.56 -42.25 -6.30
N TYR A 111 -18.52 -41.93 -7.16
CA TYR A 111 -18.89 -40.54 -7.47
C TYR A 111 -19.43 -39.76 -6.27
N THR A 112 -20.23 -40.39 -5.41
CA THR A 112 -20.81 -39.73 -4.22
C THR A 112 -19.74 -39.32 -3.22
N THR A 113 -18.76 -40.19 -2.95
CA THR A 113 -17.65 -39.85 -2.06
C THR A 113 -16.72 -38.81 -2.70
N ALA A 114 -16.50 -38.87 -4.02
CA ALA A 114 -15.73 -37.86 -4.73
C ALA A 114 -16.36 -36.47 -4.60
N PHE A 115 -17.69 -36.38 -4.77
CA PHE A 115 -18.46 -35.15 -4.59
C PHE A 115 -18.35 -34.62 -3.16
N LEU A 116 -18.55 -35.47 -2.15
CA LEU A 116 -18.47 -35.06 -0.74
C LEU A 116 -17.09 -34.53 -0.38
N VAL A 117 -16.02 -35.22 -0.78
CA VAL A 117 -14.63 -34.78 -0.51
C VAL A 117 -14.33 -33.45 -1.19
N PHE A 118 -14.77 -33.27 -2.44
CA PHE A 118 -14.58 -32.01 -3.16
C PHE A 118 -15.36 -30.86 -2.49
N ALA A 119 -16.63 -31.09 -2.16
CA ALA A 119 -17.49 -30.11 -1.50
C ALA A 119 -16.97 -29.73 -0.11
N SER A 120 -16.58 -30.71 0.71
CA SER A 120 -16.05 -30.46 2.06
C SER A 120 -14.73 -29.71 2.02
N SER A 121 -13.85 -30.03 1.07
CA SER A 121 -12.56 -29.36 0.89
C SER A 121 -12.75 -27.90 0.48
N ASN A 122 -13.65 -27.62 -0.49
CA ASN A 122 -13.97 -26.25 -0.89
C ASN A 122 -14.60 -25.46 0.25
N PHE A 123 -15.55 -26.05 0.96
CA PHE A 123 -16.21 -25.42 2.11
C PHE A 123 -15.19 -25.09 3.21
N GLY A 124 -14.31 -26.02 3.56
CA GLY A 124 -13.29 -25.82 4.58
C GLY A 124 -12.30 -24.69 4.23
N LEU A 125 -11.78 -24.69 3.00
CA LEU A 125 -10.85 -23.65 2.52
C LEU A 125 -11.51 -22.27 2.45
N THR A 126 -12.76 -22.21 1.97
CA THR A 126 -13.53 -20.97 1.88
C THR A 126 -13.88 -20.42 3.25
N LEU A 127 -14.32 -21.29 4.16
CA LEU A 127 -14.62 -20.92 5.54
C LEU A 127 -13.37 -20.37 6.23
N PHE A 128 -12.23 -21.04 6.07
CA PHE A 128 -10.96 -20.55 6.62
C PHE A 128 -10.58 -19.17 6.07
N ALA A 129 -10.69 -18.95 4.75
CA ALA A 129 -10.44 -17.65 4.13
C ALA A 129 -11.39 -16.55 4.66
N GLY A 130 -12.66 -16.88 4.86
CA GLY A 130 -13.66 -15.97 5.43
C GLY A 130 -13.36 -15.63 6.90
N LEU A 131 -13.06 -16.64 7.72
CA LEU A 131 -12.79 -16.46 9.15
C LEU A 131 -11.52 -15.64 9.40
N ILE A 132 -10.42 -15.94 8.69
CA ILE A 132 -9.17 -15.20 8.86
C ILE A 132 -9.35 -13.73 8.46
N THR A 133 -10.12 -13.45 7.41
CA THR A 133 -10.41 -12.08 6.96
C THR A 133 -11.32 -11.36 7.96
N ALA A 134 -12.43 -12.00 8.37
CA ALA A 134 -13.42 -11.37 9.24
C ALA A 134 -12.89 -11.09 10.66
N PHE A 135 -12.14 -12.01 11.26
CA PHE A 135 -11.69 -11.89 12.65
C PHE A 135 -10.30 -11.28 12.80
N ILE A 136 -9.41 -11.46 11.81
CA ILE A 136 -8.05 -10.92 11.90
C ILE A 136 -7.94 -9.57 11.20
N ALA A 137 -8.21 -9.45 9.92
CA ALA A 137 -8.03 -8.17 9.23
C ALA A 137 -9.20 -7.91 8.29
N PRO A 138 -10.27 -7.22 8.75
CA PRO A 138 -11.40 -6.90 7.89
C PRO A 138 -10.97 -6.02 6.71
N GLU A 139 -9.95 -5.18 6.89
CA GLU A 139 -9.30 -4.37 5.84
C GLU A 139 -8.67 -5.21 4.71
N ALA A 140 -8.44 -6.51 4.93
CA ALA A 140 -7.94 -7.41 3.91
C ALA A 140 -9.04 -7.90 2.96
N ALA A 141 -10.32 -7.61 3.24
CA ALA A 141 -11.43 -8.05 2.42
C ALA A 141 -11.35 -7.53 0.97
N GLY A 142 -11.89 -8.31 0.04
CA GLY A 142 -11.96 -7.94 -1.37
C GLY A 142 -10.60 -7.89 -2.07
N SER A 143 -10.57 -7.14 -3.17
CA SER A 143 -9.43 -7.05 -4.08
C SER A 143 -8.26 -6.26 -3.48
N GLY A 144 -8.54 -5.14 -2.79
CA GLY A 144 -7.51 -4.21 -2.36
C GLY A 144 -7.17 -3.09 -3.35
N ILE A 145 -7.65 -3.18 -4.60
CA ILE A 145 -7.46 -2.15 -5.62
C ILE A 145 -8.09 -0.80 -5.21
N PRO A 146 -9.35 -0.73 -4.73
CA PRO A 146 -9.95 0.52 -4.28
C PRO A 146 -9.16 1.20 -3.17
N GLU A 147 -8.60 0.43 -2.25
CA GLU A 147 -7.83 0.91 -1.10
C GLU A 147 -6.48 1.48 -1.53
N VAL A 148 -5.79 0.80 -2.46
CA VAL A 148 -4.58 1.33 -3.09
C VAL A 148 -4.88 2.61 -3.87
N LYS A 149 -5.98 2.63 -4.64
CA LYS A 149 -6.40 3.82 -5.39
C LYS A 149 -6.73 4.99 -4.45
N ALA A 150 -7.44 4.74 -3.36
CA ALA A 150 -7.75 5.74 -2.34
C ALA A 150 -6.46 6.32 -1.76
N TYR A 151 -5.51 5.45 -1.40
CA TYR A 151 -4.20 5.88 -0.93
C TYR A 151 -3.49 6.78 -1.94
N LEU A 152 -3.38 6.37 -3.21
CA LEU A 152 -2.70 7.14 -4.25
C LEU A 152 -3.41 8.47 -4.58
N ASN A 153 -4.72 8.56 -4.33
CA ASN A 153 -5.49 9.81 -4.40
C ASN A 153 -5.31 10.71 -3.16
N GLY A 154 -4.53 10.28 -2.18
CA GLY A 154 -4.17 11.06 -1.00
C GLY A 154 -5.02 10.75 0.22
N VAL A 155 -5.75 9.64 0.25
CA VAL A 155 -6.58 9.22 1.39
C VAL A 155 -5.86 8.13 2.18
N ASP A 156 -5.35 8.44 3.36
CA ASP A 156 -4.78 7.46 4.28
C ASP A 156 -5.85 6.92 5.21
N ALA A 157 -6.22 5.65 5.03
CA ALA A 157 -7.07 4.95 5.98
C ALA A 157 -6.23 4.02 6.87
N PRO A 158 -6.64 3.84 8.14
CA PRO A 158 -5.82 3.15 9.12
C PRO A 158 -5.65 1.68 8.72
N ALA A 159 -4.42 1.18 8.87
CA ALA A 159 -4.06 -0.23 8.67
C ALA A 159 -4.22 -0.80 7.23
N ILE A 160 -4.46 0.02 6.20
CA ILE A 160 -4.48 -0.43 4.79
C ILE A 160 -3.19 -1.19 4.43
N PHE A 161 -2.03 -0.70 4.86
CA PHE A 161 -0.71 -1.30 4.58
C PHE A 161 -0.05 -1.98 5.78
N SER A 162 -0.86 -2.47 6.73
CA SER A 162 -0.31 -3.18 7.88
C SER A 162 0.26 -4.56 7.50
N LEU A 163 1.33 -4.99 8.19
CA LEU A 163 1.87 -6.36 8.08
C LEU A 163 0.79 -7.42 8.34
N ARG A 164 -0.15 -7.12 9.25
CA ARG A 164 -1.30 -8.00 9.55
C ARG A 164 -2.19 -8.16 8.32
N THR A 165 -2.54 -7.05 7.68
CA THR A 165 -3.36 -7.02 6.47
C THR A 165 -2.66 -7.77 5.33
N LEU A 166 -1.36 -7.55 5.13
CA LEU A 166 -0.56 -8.27 4.14
C LEU A 166 -0.60 -9.79 4.34
N PHE A 167 -0.35 -10.26 5.57
CA PHE A 167 -0.36 -11.70 5.87
C PHE A 167 -1.74 -12.33 5.63
N VAL A 168 -2.80 -11.68 6.12
CA VAL A 168 -4.18 -12.16 5.94
C VAL A 168 -4.56 -12.15 4.45
N LYS A 169 -4.17 -11.13 3.69
CA LYS A 169 -4.43 -11.03 2.24
C LYS A 169 -3.80 -12.20 1.48
N ILE A 170 -2.54 -12.54 1.76
CA ILE A 170 -1.82 -13.64 1.10
C ILE A 170 -2.48 -14.98 1.44
N VAL A 171 -2.65 -15.29 2.73
CA VAL A 171 -3.20 -16.58 3.19
C VAL A 171 -4.66 -16.74 2.78
N GLY A 172 -5.46 -15.68 2.90
CA GLY A 172 -6.85 -15.63 2.48
C GLY A 172 -6.99 -15.82 0.97
N SER A 173 -6.15 -15.16 0.16
CA SER A 173 -6.15 -15.33 -1.29
C SER A 173 -5.79 -16.76 -1.71
N ILE A 174 -4.73 -17.36 -1.14
CA ILE A 174 -4.35 -18.75 -1.41
C ILE A 174 -5.52 -19.69 -1.12
N SER A 175 -6.13 -19.54 0.06
CA SER A 175 -7.22 -20.42 0.53
C SER A 175 -8.48 -20.24 -0.32
N ALA A 176 -8.85 -19.01 -0.65
CA ALA A 176 -10.06 -18.73 -1.43
C ALA A 176 -9.94 -19.21 -2.89
N VAL A 177 -8.78 -19.01 -3.54
CA VAL A 177 -8.53 -19.52 -4.90
C VAL A 177 -8.46 -21.05 -4.89
N SER A 178 -7.79 -21.65 -3.89
CA SER A 178 -7.73 -23.11 -3.73
C SER A 178 -9.11 -23.73 -3.42
N GLY A 179 -9.99 -22.97 -2.77
CA GLY A 179 -11.39 -23.31 -2.51
C GLY A 179 -12.29 -23.30 -3.75
N SER A 180 -11.74 -23.00 -4.93
CA SER A 180 -12.47 -22.93 -6.21
C SER A 180 -13.57 -21.87 -6.23
N LEU A 181 -13.40 -20.78 -5.48
CA LEU A 181 -14.23 -19.58 -5.68
C LEU A 181 -13.96 -18.98 -7.05
N VAL A 182 -14.99 -18.37 -7.65
CA VAL A 182 -14.89 -17.64 -8.91
C VAL A 182 -14.24 -16.28 -8.66
N ILE A 183 -12.98 -16.29 -8.26
CA ILE A 183 -12.17 -15.10 -7.94
C ILE A 183 -10.79 -15.21 -8.56
N GLY A 184 -10.20 -14.05 -8.87
CA GLY A 184 -8.84 -13.94 -9.37
C GLY A 184 -7.84 -13.56 -8.29
N LYS A 185 -6.57 -13.96 -8.48
CA LYS A 185 -5.43 -13.56 -7.64
C LYS A 185 -4.86 -12.18 -8.00
N ALA A 186 -5.27 -11.60 -9.14
CA ALA A 186 -4.71 -10.34 -9.65
C ALA A 186 -4.87 -9.17 -8.68
N GLY A 187 -6.11 -8.91 -8.24
CA GLY A 187 -6.42 -7.85 -7.29
C GLY A 187 -5.62 -7.93 -5.98
N PRO A 188 -5.71 -9.05 -5.25
CA PRO A 188 -4.94 -9.26 -4.02
C PRO A 188 -3.43 -9.10 -4.22
N MET A 189 -2.88 -9.46 -5.38
CA MET A 189 -1.46 -9.27 -5.71
C MET A 189 -1.09 -7.78 -5.86
N VAL A 190 -1.97 -6.93 -6.40
CA VAL A 190 -1.74 -5.47 -6.46
C VAL A 190 -1.61 -4.88 -5.06
N HIS A 191 -2.54 -5.21 -4.16
CA HIS A 191 -2.50 -4.74 -2.78
C HIS A 191 -1.29 -5.33 -2.05
N THR A 192 -0.99 -6.61 -2.23
CA THR A 192 0.21 -7.24 -1.64
C THR A 192 1.47 -6.49 -2.06
N GLY A 193 1.59 -6.12 -3.34
CA GLY A 193 2.69 -5.31 -3.86
C GLY A 193 2.77 -3.91 -3.24
N ALA A 194 1.63 -3.23 -3.13
CA ALA A 194 1.51 -1.94 -2.46
C ALA A 194 1.91 -2.01 -0.97
N CYS A 195 1.45 -3.03 -0.24
CA CYS A 195 1.83 -3.29 1.16
C CYS A 195 3.34 -3.48 1.31
N ILE A 196 3.95 -4.34 0.47
CA ILE A 196 5.39 -4.60 0.53
C ILE A 196 6.17 -3.31 0.27
N ALA A 197 5.78 -2.53 -0.75
CA ALA A 197 6.40 -1.25 -1.04
C ALA A 197 6.23 -0.23 0.09
N ALA A 198 5.04 -0.13 0.67
CA ALA A 198 4.74 0.73 1.81
C ALA A 198 5.60 0.37 3.04
N LEU A 199 5.73 -0.92 3.34
CA LEU A 199 6.50 -1.41 4.49
C LEU A 199 8.01 -1.22 4.31
N ILE A 200 8.51 -1.42 3.08
CA ILE A 200 9.91 -1.16 2.74
C ILE A 200 10.19 0.34 2.79
N GLY A 201 9.33 1.17 2.19
CA GLY A 201 9.48 2.62 2.17
C GLY A 201 9.47 3.27 3.57
N GLN A 202 8.78 2.67 4.54
CA GLN A 202 8.80 3.14 5.94
C GLN A 202 10.13 2.87 6.67
N GLY A 203 11.04 2.08 6.11
CA GLY A 203 12.33 1.75 6.74
C GLY A 203 12.24 0.66 7.81
N GLY A 204 11.16 -0.14 7.77
CA GLY A 204 10.84 -1.19 8.72
C GLY A 204 9.66 -0.83 9.61
N SER A 205 9.27 -1.78 10.48
CA SER A 205 8.14 -1.57 11.38
C SER A 205 8.54 -0.68 12.55
N GLN A 206 7.91 0.49 12.66
CA GLN A 206 7.94 1.34 13.87
C GLN A 206 7.63 0.54 15.14
N LYS A 207 6.75 -0.47 15.04
CA LYS A 207 6.35 -1.34 16.15
C LYS A 207 7.45 -2.30 16.62
N TYR A 208 8.38 -2.68 15.75
CA TYR A 208 9.47 -3.62 16.06
C TYR A 208 10.85 -2.95 16.17
N GLY A 209 10.92 -1.61 16.15
CA GLY A 209 12.18 -0.87 16.37
C GLY A 209 13.24 -1.03 15.28
N LEU A 210 12.97 -1.76 14.19
CA LEU A 210 13.81 -1.76 13.00
C LEU A 210 13.59 -0.44 12.24
N THR A 211 14.25 0.62 12.68
CA THR A 211 14.39 1.84 11.89
C THR A 211 15.78 1.85 11.29
N TRP A 212 15.90 1.48 10.02
CA TRP A 212 17.19 1.54 9.35
C TRP A 212 17.56 3.01 9.12
N LYS A 213 18.67 3.47 9.73
CA LYS A 213 19.13 4.86 9.63
C LYS A 213 19.32 5.33 8.18
N TRP A 214 19.62 4.41 7.26
CA TRP A 214 19.79 4.66 5.83
C TRP A 214 18.48 5.03 5.10
N LEU A 215 17.30 4.65 5.63
CA LEU A 215 16.00 4.95 5.02
C LEU A 215 15.36 6.25 5.49
N LYS A 216 16.05 7.05 6.33
CA LYS A 216 15.51 8.34 6.82
C LYS A 216 15.16 9.31 5.69
N TYR A 217 15.85 9.23 4.54
CA TYR A 217 15.58 10.08 3.36
C TYR A 217 14.27 9.74 2.65
N PHE A 218 13.72 8.54 2.83
CA PHE A 218 12.52 8.05 2.12
C PHE A 218 11.23 8.18 2.91
N LYS A 219 11.26 8.90 4.04
CA LYS A 219 10.07 9.15 4.88
C LYS A 219 9.12 10.22 4.32
N ASN A 220 9.26 10.58 3.05
CA ASN A 220 8.38 11.54 2.38
C ASN A 220 7.18 10.82 1.76
N ASP A 221 5.99 11.38 1.91
CA ASP A 221 4.75 10.76 1.41
C ASP A 221 4.73 10.64 -0.12
N ARG A 222 5.38 11.58 -0.82
CA ARG A 222 5.58 11.49 -2.28
C ARG A 222 6.42 10.28 -2.69
N ASP A 223 7.56 10.07 -2.04
CA ASP A 223 8.43 8.94 -2.38
C ASP A 223 7.77 7.61 -2.04
N ARG A 224 7.01 7.59 -0.93
CA ARG A 224 6.22 6.44 -0.53
C ARG A 224 5.10 6.15 -1.55
N ARG A 225 4.43 7.16 -2.08
CA ARG A 225 3.46 7.04 -3.16
C ARG A 225 4.07 6.45 -4.42
N ASP A 226 5.25 6.94 -4.83
CA ASP A 226 5.98 6.41 -5.99
C ASP A 226 6.33 4.93 -5.79
N LEU A 227 6.87 4.57 -4.63
CA LEU A 227 7.20 3.18 -4.30
C LEU A 227 5.96 2.28 -4.27
N VAL A 228 4.85 2.75 -3.68
CA VAL A 228 3.57 2.01 -3.65
C VAL A 228 3.05 1.79 -5.06
N THR A 229 3.14 2.80 -5.94
CA THR A 229 2.76 2.69 -7.35
C THR A 229 3.61 1.65 -8.07
N CYS A 230 4.93 1.67 -7.86
CA CYS A 230 5.83 0.64 -8.39
C CYS A 230 5.52 -0.76 -7.84
N GLY A 231 5.19 -0.87 -6.55
CA GLY A 231 4.80 -2.13 -5.91
C GLY A 231 3.50 -2.69 -6.49
N SER A 232 2.50 -1.84 -6.71
CA SER A 232 1.24 -2.21 -7.38
C SER A 232 1.47 -2.68 -8.81
N ALA A 233 2.31 -1.97 -9.58
CA ALA A 233 2.71 -2.37 -10.92
C ALA A 233 3.40 -3.75 -10.93
N ALA A 234 4.33 -3.97 -9.99
CA ALA A 234 5.03 -5.24 -9.80
C ALA A 234 4.06 -6.37 -9.41
N GLY A 235 3.06 -6.08 -8.57
CA GLY A 235 2.01 -7.03 -8.19
C GLY A 235 1.17 -7.48 -9.39
N MET A 236 0.76 -6.55 -10.24
CA MET A 236 0.08 -6.85 -11.49
C MET A 236 0.96 -7.64 -12.46
N ALA A 237 2.22 -7.22 -12.63
CA ALA A 237 3.18 -7.93 -13.47
C ALA A 237 3.38 -9.37 -12.99
N ALA A 238 3.47 -9.60 -11.68
CA ALA A 238 3.60 -10.94 -11.08
C ALA A 238 2.32 -11.79 -11.27
N ALA A 239 1.14 -11.17 -11.22
CA ALA A 239 -0.13 -11.87 -11.41
C ALA A 239 -0.35 -12.35 -12.85
N PHE A 240 -0.05 -11.49 -13.83
CA PHE A 240 -0.29 -11.75 -15.26
C PHE A 240 0.94 -12.20 -16.05
N ARG A 241 2.12 -12.19 -15.44
CA ARG A 241 3.42 -12.44 -16.10
C ARG A 241 3.67 -11.47 -17.27
N ALA A 242 3.14 -10.25 -17.16
CA ALA A 242 3.17 -9.23 -18.19
C ALA A 242 3.67 -7.90 -17.60
N PRO A 243 4.97 -7.58 -17.71
CA PRO A 243 5.54 -6.37 -17.10
C PRO A 243 4.96 -5.09 -17.71
N VAL A 244 4.74 -5.06 -19.02
CA VAL A 244 4.17 -3.90 -19.71
C VAL A 244 2.72 -3.68 -19.28
N GLY A 245 1.93 -4.75 -19.11
CA GLY A 245 0.55 -4.64 -18.62
C GLY A 245 0.46 -4.11 -17.19
N GLY A 246 1.39 -4.52 -16.31
CA GLY A 246 1.49 -3.98 -14.96
C GLY A 246 1.86 -2.50 -14.92
N LEU A 247 2.75 -2.06 -15.82
CA LEU A 247 3.11 -0.64 -15.97
C LEU A 247 1.92 0.17 -16.49
N LEU A 248 1.25 -0.27 -17.55
CA LEU A 248 0.08 0.41 -18.10
C LEU A 248 -1.03 0.54 -17.07
N PHE A 249 -1.32 -0.53 -16.33
CA PHE A 249 -2.27 -0.48 -15.22
C PHE A 249 -1.89 0.58 -14.18
N ALA A 250 -0.61 0.69 -13.81
CA ALA A 250 -0.18 1.70 -12.86
C ALA A 250 -0.29 3.13 -13.42
N LEU A 251 -0.13 3.33 -14.73
CA LEU A 251 -0.31 4.64 -15.36
C LEU A 251 -1.79 5.01 -15.51
N GLU A 252 -2.64 4.06 -15.88
CA GLU A 252 -4.06 4.31 -16.15
C GLU A 252 -4.90 4.38 -14.88
N GLU A 253 -4.69 3.45 -13.94
CA GLU A 253 -5.57 3.28 -12.78
C GLU A 253 -5.02 3.92 -11.50
N MET A 254 -3.72 4.17 -11.44
CA MET A 254 -3.01 4.51 -10.20
C MET A 254 -2.31 5.90 -10.24
N ALA A 255 -2.07 6.46 -11.42
CA ALA A 255 -1.50 7.80 -11.56
C ALA A 255 -2.60 8.87 -11.64
N SER A 256 -2.43 9.99 -10.93
CA SER A 256 -3.42 11.08 -10.93
C SER A 256 -3.26 12.09 -12.08
N TRP A 257 -2.13 12.11 -12.80
CA TRP A 257 -1.75 13.22 -13.69
C TRP A 257 -1.15 12.80 -15.05
N TYR A 258 -1.30 11.53 -15.45
CA TYR A 258 -0.74 10.98 -16.69
C TYR A 258 -1.73 10.93 -17.87
N ILE A 259 -2.87 11.61 -17.76
CA ILE A 259 -3.84 11.90 -18.84
C ILE A 259 -4.15 13.38 -18.76
#